data_AF-E7GTG0-F1
#
_entry.id   AF-E7GTG0-F1
#
_cell.length_a   1.000
_cell.length_b   1.000
_cell.length_c   1.000
_cell.angle_alpha   90.00
_cell.angle_beta   90.00
_cell.angle_gamma   90.00
#
_symmetry.space_group_name_H-M   'P 1'
#
loop_
_entity.id
_entity.type
_entity.pdbx_description
1 polymer ?
#
loop_
_entity_poly.entity_id
_entity_poly.type
_entity_poly.pdbx_seq_one_letter_code
_entity_poly.pdbx_strand_id
1 'polypeptide(L)'
;MDILFFLIGCLFLAETIDLFCNRDFLIFVSDTINPADYDIKKVYSVEKWLFAIDTLASYSISFHLGGMTGDFVMLAVIFATMIAHWWVFKSPKFRVPGRPPGGKKKR
;
A
#
# COMPACT_ATOMS: atom_id res chain seq x y z
N MET A 1 16.09 -6.76 17.76
CA MET A 1 14.96 -6.23 16.97
C MET A 1 15.52 -5.52 15.78
N ASP A 2 14.95 -5.78 14.60
CA ASP A 2 15.34 -5.09 13.39
C ASP A 2 14.64 -3.72 13.33
N ILE A 3 15.39 -2.67 13.67
CA ILE A 3 14.88 -1.30 13.77
C ILE A 3 14.37 -0.81 12.41
N LEU A 4 14.92 -1.30 11.30
CA LEU A 4 14.48 -0.91 9.96
C LEU A 4 13.05 -1.42 9.71
N PHE A 5 12.80 -2.70 9.93
CA PHE A 5 11.46 -3.28 9.78
C PHE A 5 10.46 -2.75 10.81
N PHE A 6 10.93 -2.35 11.99
CA PHE A 6 10.08 -1.65 12.96
C PHE A 6 9.60 -0.30 12.43
N LEU A 7 10.52 0.54 11.93
CA LEU A 7 10.18 1.86 11.40
C LEU A 7 9.32 1.76 10.13
N ILE A 8 9.63 0.81 9.24
CA ILE A 8 8.81 0.52 8.06
C ILE A 8 7.40 0.05 8.47
N GLY A 9 7.31 -0.84 9.46
CA GLY A 9 6.03 -1.28 10.02
C GLY A 9 5.20 -0.13 10.59
N CYS A 10 5.83 0.84 11.26
CA CYS A 10 5.15 2.06 11.72
C CYS A 10 4.62 2.92 10.56
N LEU A 11 5.35 3.03 9.45
CA LEU A 11 4.88 3.73 8.26
C LEU A 11 3.68 3.03 7.63
N PHE A 12 3.73 1.72 7.45
CA PHE A 12 2.61 0.94 6.94
C PHE A 12 1.39 0.98 7.87
N LEU A 13 1.61 1.03 9.19
CA LEU A 13 0.55 1.17 10.18
C LEU A 13 -0.14 2.53 10.05
N ALA A 14 0.65 3.61 9.91
CA ALA A 14 0.11 4.95 9.72
C ALA A 14 -0.75 5.02 8.44
N GLU A 15 -0.26 4.47 7.33
CA GLU A 15 -1.04 4.38 6.08
C GLU A 15 -2.30 3.53 6.23
N THR A 16 -2.20 2.39 6.90
CA THR A 16 -3.36 1.54 7.18
C THR A 16 -4.43 2.34 7.91
N ILE A 17 -4.08 3.05 8.98
CA ILE A 17 -5.01 3.86 9.77
C ILE A 17 -5.63 4.97 8.92
N ASP A 18 -4.83 5.64 8.09
CA ASP A 18 -5.33 6.72 7.24
C ASP A 18 -6.33 6.21 6.19
N LEU A 19 -6.02 5.09 5.53
CA LEU A 19 -6.92 4.40 4.59
C LEU A 19 -8.22 3.95 5.26
N PHE A 20 -8.16 3.50 6.53
CA PHE A 20 -9.35 3.19 7.33
C PHE A 20 -10.16 4.45 7.67
N CYS A 21 -9.50 5.59 7.85
CA CYS A 21 -10.13 6.91 8.02
C CYS A 21 -10.57 7.55 6.70
N ASN A 22 -10.43 6.83 5.57
CA ASN A 22 -10.75 7.32 4.23
C ASN A 22 -9.92 8.54 3.83
N ARG A 23 -8.69 8.61 4.32
CA ARG A 23 -7.67 9.60 4.00
C ARG A 23 -6.45 8.89 3.41
N ASP A 24 -5.71 9.59 2.58
CA ASP A 24 -4.52 9.04 1.93
C ASP A 24 -3.30 9.93 2.18
N PHE A 25 -2.41 9.45 3.05
CA PHE A 25 -1.27 10.22 3.52
C PHE A 25 -0.03 10.01 2.64
N LEU A 26 0.32 8.80 2.19
CA LEU A 26 1.48 8.57 1.31
C LEU A 26 1.12 8.16 -0.12
N ILE A 27 0.03 7.43 -0.33
CA ILE A 27 -0.34 6.89 -1.65
C ILE A 27 -0.48 7.98 -2.73
N PHE A 28 -0.96 9.16 -2.37
CA PHE A 28 -1.18 10.29 -3.30
C PHE A 28 -0.32 11.52 -3.04
N VAL A 29 0.62 11.47 -2.10
CA VAL A 29 1.62 12.55 -1.92
C VAL A 29 2.62 12.59 -3.09
N SER A 30 2.67 11.55 -3.92
CA SER A 30 3.42 11.61 -5.17
C SER A 30 2.69 12.47 -6.21
N ASP A 31 3.30 13.56 -6.65
CA ASP A 31 2.85 14.43 -7.77
C ASP A 31 2.55 13.66 -9.08
N THR A 32 2.95 12.39 -9.17
CA THR A 32 2.75 11.53 -10.33
C THR A 32 1.39 10.83 -10.36
N ILE A 33 0.67 10.73 -9.23
CA ILE A 33 -0.59 10.00 -9.12
C ILE A 33 -1.72 10.99 -8.82
N ASN A 34 -2.53 11.29 -9.83
CA ASN A 34 -3.69 12.16 -9.65
C ASN A 34 -4.87 11.37 -9.06
N PRO A 35 -5.34 11.67 -7.83
CA PRO A 35 -6.44 10.92 -7.20
C PRO A 35 -7.74 10.99 -8.02
N ALA A 36 -7.91 12.01 -8.87
CA ALA A 36 -9.07 12.17 -9.74
C ALA A 36 -9.17 11.16 -10.88
N ASP A 37 -8.12 10.36 -11.13
CA ASP A 37 -8.09 9.33 -12.18
C ASP A 37 -8.46 7.93 -11.64
N TYR A 38 -8.62 7.79 -10.32
CA TYR A 38 -8.87 6.51 -9.64
C TYR A 38 -10.23 6.45 -8.95
N ASP A 39 -10.80 5.25 -8.90
CA ASP A 39 -11.95 4.96 -8.04
C ASP A 39 -11.45 4.75 -6.61
N ILE A 40 -11.29 5.89 -5.91
CA ILE A 40 -10.71 6.01 -4.57
C ILE A 40 -11.35 5.02 -3.59
N LYS A 41 -12.69 4.90 -3.60
CA LYS A 41 -13.40 3.98 -2.68
C LYS A 41 -12.99 2.53 -2.89
N LYS A 42 -12.82 2.13 -4.14
CA LYS A 42 -12.46 0.77 -4.51
C LYS A 42 -10.99 0.49 -4.23
N VAL A 43 -10.11 1.45 -4.51
CA VAL A 43 -8.68 1.37 -4.19
C VAL A 43 -8.51 1.23 -2.68
N TYR A 44 -9.14 2.09 -1.87
CA TYR A 44 -8.99 2.05 -0.41
C TYR A 44 -9.50 0.74 0.19
N SER A 45 -10.58 0.20 -0.38
CA SER A 45 -11.13 -1.08 0.08
C SER A 45 -10.14 -2.24 -0.07
N VAL A 46 -9.22 -2.17 -1.02
CA VAL A 46 -8.22 -3.21 -1.29
C VAL A 46 -6.90 -2.86 -0.60
N GLU A 47 -6.40 -1.65 -0.80
CA GLU A 47 -5.12 -1.16 -0.26
C GLU A 47 -5.07 -1.22 1.26
N LYS A 48 -6.16 -0.92 1.99
CA LYS A 48 -6.19 -1.00 3.45
C LYS A 48 -5.82 -2.38 4.00
N TRP A 49 -6.19 -3.44 3.27
CA TRP A 49 -5.88 -4.82 3.67
C TRP A 49 -4.45 -5.21 3.30
N LEU A 50 -3.96 -4.72 2.15
CA LEU A 50 -2.58 -4.92 1.76
C LEU A 50 -1.60 -4.24 2.73
N PHE A 51 -1.84 -2.97 3.08
CA PHE A 51 -1.04 -2.25 4.07
C PHE A 51 -1.15 -2.86 5.48
N ALA A 52 -2.30 -3.41 5.85
CA ALA A 52 -2.44 -4.15 7.11
C ALA A 52 -1.57 -5.42 7.13
N ILE A 53 -1.52 -6.17 6.02
CA ILE A 53 -0.65 -7.35 5.88
C ILE A 53 0.81 -6.93 5.96
N ASP A 54 1.21 -5.85 5.28
CA ASP A 54 2.58 -5.34 5.29
C ASP A 54 3.02 -4.88 6.68
N THR A 55 2.11 -4.24 7.42
CA THR A 55 2.32 -3.85 8.82
C THR A 55 2.59 -5.08 9.69
N LEU A 56 1.73 -6.10 9.59
CA LEU A 56 1.86 -7.33 10.37
C LEU A 56 3.14 -8.10 10.01
N ALA A 57 3.46 -8.21 8.72
CA ALA A 57 4.67 -8.88 8.26
C ALA A 57 5.93 -8.14 8.72
N SER A 58 5.96 -6.81 8.62
CA SER A 58 7.09 -5.98 9.05
C SER A 58 7.32 -6.06 10.56
N TYR A 59 6.27 -6.01 11.38
CA TYR A 59 6.41 -6.23 12.81
C TYR A 59 6.84 -7.66 13.16
N SER A 60 6.33 -8.66 12.44
CA SER A 60 6.73 -10.06 12.65
C SER A 60 8.23 -10.27 12.44
N ILE A 61 8.80 -9.64 11.40
CA ILE A 61 10.25 -9.63 11.13
C ILE A 61 11.00 -8.83 12.20
N SER A 62 10.51 -7.63 12.55
CA SER A 62 11.12 -6.75 13.55
C SER A 62 11.29 -7.44 14.92
N PHE A 63 10.28 -8.21 15.34
CA PHE A 63 10.28 -8.96 16.59
C PHE A 63 10.87 -10.38 16.46
N HIS A 64 11.30 -10.80 15.27
CA HIS A 64 11.82 -12.16 14.99
C HIS A 64 10.88 -13.28 15.47
N LEU A 65 9.56 -13.11 15.30
CA LEU A 65 8.56 -14.04 15.88
C LEU A 65 8.65 -15.47 15.34
N GLY A 66 9.16 -15.64 14.12
CA GLY A 66 9.32 -16.96 13.48
C GLY A 66 10.76 -17.42 13.31
N GLY A 67 11.72 -16.71 13.92
CA GLY A 67 13.16 -16.90 13.66
C GLY A 67 13.52 -16.72 12.17
N MET A 68 14.71 -17.18 11.78
CA MET A 68 15.25 -16.97 10.43
C MET A 68 14.30 -17.44 9.31
N THR A 69 13.71 -18.63 9.43
CA THR A 69 12.78 -19.17 8.42
C THR A 69 11.50 -18.34 8.34
N GLY A 70 10.95 -17.92 9.48
CA GLY A 70 9.77 -17.07 9.52
C GLY A 70 10.01 -15.70 8.91
N ASP A 71 11.19 -15.12 9.14
CA ASP A 71 11.57 -13.83 8.57
C ASP A 71 11.63 -13.90 7.03
N PHE A 72 12.21 -14.95 6.45
CA PHE A 72 12.21 -15.15 5.00
C PHE A 72 10.81 -15.33 4.41
N VAL A 73 9.92 -16.04 5.11
CA VAL A 73 8.53 -16.19 4.69
C VAL A 73 7.81 -14.84 4.71
N MET A 74 7.96 -14.07 5.79
CA MET A 74 7.35 -12.74 5.89
C MET A 74 7.93 -11.76 4.87
N LEU A 75 9.23 -11.87 4.55
CA LEU A 75 9.86 -11.10 3.48
C LEU A 75 9.25 -11.43 2.11
N ALA A 76 9.00 -12.71 1.84
CA ALA A 76 8.32 -13.14 0.62
C ALA A 76 6.88 -12.62 0.55
N VAL A 77 6.19 -12.54 1.69
CA VAL A 77 4.85 -11.93 1.79
C VAL A 77 4.92 -10.44 1.43
N ILE A 78 5.84 -9.67 2.02
CA ILE A 78 6.04 -8.24 1.70
C ILE A 78 6.37 -8.04 0.21
N PHE A 79 7.13 -8.95 -0.38
CA PHE A 79 7.43 -8.86 -1.80
C PHE A 79 6.17 -9.11 -2.67
N ALA A 80 5.34 -10.06 -2.29
CA ALA A 80 4.09 -10.37 -2.99
C ALA A 80 3.07 -9.23 -2.88
N THR A 81 2.93 -8.62 -1.71
CA THR A 81 2.05 -7.45 -1.49
C THR A 81 2.54 -6.24 -2.27
N MET A 82 3.85 -6.00 -2.38
CA MET A 82 4.39 -4.93 -3.24
C MET A 82 3.98 -5.10 -4.71
N ILE A 83 3.96 -6.32 -5.24
CA ILE A 83 3.45 -6.62 -6.59
C ILE A 83 1.94 -6.34 -6.68
N ALA A 84 1.19 -6.69 -5.63
CA ALA A 84 -0.24 -6.45 -5.58
C ALA A 84 -0.58 -4.95 -5.50
N HIS A 85 0.13 -4.16 -4.69
CA HIS A 85 0.03 -2.69 -4.67
C HIS A 85 0.28 -2.12 -6.06
N TRP A 86 1.38 -2.52 -6.71
CA TRP A 86 1.66 -2.12 -8.09
C TRP A 86 0.49 -2.46 -9.02
N TRP A 87 -0.05 -3.68 -8.91
CA TRP A 87 -1.16 -4.12 -9.74
C TRP A 87 -2.43 -3.28 -9.51
N VAL A 88 -2.76 -2.92 -8.26
CA VAL A 88 -3.90 -2.06 -7.94
C VAL A 88 -3.76 -0.70 -8.60
N PHE A 89 -2.59 -0.06 -8.52
CA PHE A 89 -2.35 1.25 -9.14
C PHE A 89 -2.26 1.19 -10.67
N LYS A 90 -1.74 0.10 -11.26
CA LYS A 90 -1.59 -0.01 -12.72
C LYS A 90 -2.85 -0.53 -13.41
N SER A 91 -3.68 -1.29 -12.71
CA SER A 91 -4.82 -1.99 -13.31
C SER A 91 -5.94 -1.01 -13.71
N PRO A 92 -6.44 -1.06 -14.96
CA PRO A 92 -7.55 -0.22 -15.41
C PRO A 92 -8.84 -0.42 -14.59
N LYS A 93 -8.96 -1.55 -13.87
CA LYS A 93 -10.14 -1.89 -13.07
C LYS A 93 -10.36 -0.99 -11.86
N PHE A 94 -9.33 -0.26 -11.44
CA PHE A 94 -9.37 0.68 -10.31
C PHE A 94 -9.35 2.14 -10.76
N ARG A 95 -9.45 2.38 -12.06
CA ARG A 95 -9.49 3.71 -12.67
C ARG A 95 -10.93 4.12 -12.94
N VAL A 96 -11.20 5.42 -12.90
CA VAL A 96 -12.53 5.92 -13.27
C VAL A 96 -12.77 5.64 -14.76
N PRO A 97 -13.89 5.01 -15.14
CA PRO A 97 -14.19 4.70 -16.54
C PRO A 97 -14.29 5.99 -17.36
N GLY A 98 -13.51 6.09 -18.44
CA GLY A 98 -13.61 7.18 -19.42
C GLY A 98 -12.56 8.29 -19.34
N ARG A 99 -11.60 8.27 -18.39
CA ARG A 99 -10.50 9.25 -18.34
C ARG A 99 -9.14 8.61 -18.64
N PRO A 100 -8.43 9.03 -19.71
CA PRO A 100 -7.08 8.53 -19.99
C PRO A 100 -6.06 9.08 -18.97
N PRO A 101 -4.94 8.36 -18.72
CA PRO A 101 -3.86 8.82 -17.85
C PRO A 101 -3.33 10.19 -18.27
N GLY A 102 -3.26 11.14 -17.33
CA GLY A 102 -2.63 12.44 -17.59
C GLY A 102 -3.49 13.43 -18.36
N GLY A 103 -4.82 13.23 -18.40
CA GLY A 103 -5.76 14.18 -19.01
C GLY A 103 -5.75 15.52 -18.28
N LYS A 104 -4.91 16.46 -18.73
CA LYS A 104 -5.06 17.88 -18.41
C LYS A 104 -6.52 18.26 -18.61
N LYS A 105 -7.11 18.86 -17.57
CA LYS A 105 -8.45 19.46 -17.61
C LYS A 105 -8.46 20.43 -18.79
N LYS A 106 -9.13 20.10 -19.90
CA LYS A 106 -9.47 21.09 -20.93
C LYS A 106 -10.41 22.09 -20.27
N ARG A 107 -9.88 23.24 -19.90
CA ARG A 107 -10.62 24.47 -19.70
C ARG A 107 -9.99 25.51 -20.60
#